data_AF-A0A2S7QXF8-F1
#
_entry.id   AF-A0A2S7QXF8-F1
#
_cell.length_a   1.000
_cell.length_b   1.000
_cell.length_c   1.000
_cell.angle_alpha   90.00
_cell.angle_beta   90.00
_cell.angle_gamma   90.00
#
_symmetry.space_group_name_H-M   'P 1'
#
loop_
_entity.id
_entity.type
_entity.pdbx_description
1 polymer ?
#
loop_
_entity_poly.entity_id
_entity_poly.type
_entity_poly.pdbx_seq_one_letter_code
_entity_poly.pdbx_strand_id
1 'polypeptide(L)'
;MLFSTPTILSTLTLLAPLTSALPTIRQASSSPPTTTSKHFQLVANVTSGSLPIQNFVLESYHTGAGTAYAVLAANTSTANPRIFYINGTASETRFGLSSTLSDAGSGNYSFPEALEINPIDPATSTSNASSVYINAGAGQPYVGLTTFPAPIIQLHGYQGETFYACNNTKLPYGAAYQLYYRGYSQKTPEGCSDVALLPQCSQGAVGVVDKFANEISCYEDVAGIDWSKYSY
;
A
#
# COMPACT_ATOMS: atom_id res chain seq x y z
N MET A 1 23.69 90.19 -13.32
CA MET A 1 24.38 89.81 -14.58
C MET A 1 24.38 88.30 -14.64
N LEU A 2 23.67 87.73 -15.61
CA LEU A 2 23.75 86.31 -15.98
C LEU A 2 25.11 86.04 -16.64
N PHE A 3 25.71 84.86 -16.42
CA PHE A 3 26.22 83.99 -17.49
C PHE A 3 26.45 82.55 -16.98
N SER A 4 26.17 81.62 -17.89
CA SER A 4 26.06 80.15 -17.85
C SER A 4 27.35 79.36 -17.56
N THR A 5 27.23 78.09 -17.16
CA THR A 5 27.84 76.87 -17.79
C THR A 5 27.53 75.57 -16.99
N PRO A 6 27.65 74.35 -17.56
CA PRO A 6 26.62 73.31 -17.45
C PRO A 6 26.99 72.02 -16.69
N THR A 7 25.95 71.18 -16.57
CA THR A 7 25.77 69.79 -16.10
C THR A 7 26.87 68.76 -16.37
N ILE A 8 27.07 67.86 -15.40
CA ILE A 8 27.52 66.48 -15.62
C ILE A 8 26.55 65.52 -14.91
N LEU A 9 25.73 64.80 -15.69
CA LEU A 9 24.92 63.66 -15.23
C LEU A 9 25.85 62.49 -14.88
N SER A 10 25.74 61.95 -13.67
CA SER A 10 26.30 60.64 -13.31
C SER A 10 25.19 59.60 -13.34
N THR A 11 25.11 58.82 -14.42
CA THR A 11 24.25 57.64 -14.52
C THR A 11 24.89 56.47 -13.76
N LEU A 12 24.27 56.07 -12.64
CA LEU A 12 24.64 54.88 -11.88
C LEU A 12 23.95 53.66 -12.52
N THR A 13 24.68 52.87 -13.30
CA THR A 13 24.16 51.62 -13.89
C THR A 13 24.14 50.51 -12.84
N LEU A 14 22.93 50.20 -12.36
CA LEU A 14 22.66 49.09 -11.45
C LEU A 14 22.72 47.76 -12.23
N LEU A 15 23.79 46.97 -12.08
CA LEU A 15 23.81 45.59 -12.58
C LEU A 15 22.96 44.70 -11.67
N ALA A 16 21.77 44.33 -12.12
CA ALA A 16 20.97 43.29 -11.49
C ALA A 16 21.47 41.90 -11.95
N PRO A 17 21.88 41.00 -11.05
CA PRO A 17 22.15 39.61 -11.41
C PRO A 17 20.83 38.90 -11.71
N LEU A 18 20.63 38.52 -12.97
CA LEU A 18 19.58 37.58 -13.38
C LEU A 18 19.93 36.19 -12.84
N THR A 19 19.45 35.88 -11.63
CA THR A 19 19.39 34.49 -11.17
C THR A 19 18.31 33.77 -11.98
N SER A 20 18.74 33.07 -13.02
CA SER A 20 17.93 32.11 -13.75
C SER A 20 17.73 30.88 -12.85
N ALA A 21 16.70 30.91 -12.01
CA ALA A 21 16.17 29.68 -11.43
C ALA A 21 15.53 28.90 -12.58
N LEU A 22 16.24 27.92 -13.15
CA LEU A 22 15.61 26.97 -14.06
C LEU A 22 14.48 26.28 -13.29
N PRO A 23 13.26 26.24 -13.82
CA PRO A 23 12.22 25.41 -13.23
C PRO A 23 12.76 23.98 -13.29
N THR A 24 13.01 23.39 -12.12
CA THR A 24 13.15 21.95 -12.04
C THR A 24 11.79 21.42 -12.49
N ILE A 25 11.72 20.95 -13.75
CA ILE A 25 10.62 20.11 -14.21
C ILE A 25 10.73 18.89 -13.31
N ARG A 26 9.99 18.87 -12.19
CA ARG A 26 9.62 17.61 -11.56
C ARG A 26 8.92 16.87 -12.66
N GLN A 27 9.60 15.89 -13.24
CA GLN A 27 8.98 14.83 -13.99
C GLN A 27 7.94 14.28 -13.01
N ALA A 28 6.69 14.71 -13.16
CA ALA A 28 5.59 14.06 -12.48
C ALA A 28 5.64 12.65 -13.05
N SER A 29 6.25 11.72 -12.31
CA SER A 29 5.97 10.31 -12.52
C SER A 29 4.46 10.25 -12.54
N SER A 30 3.87 9.96 -13.70
CA SER A 30 2.43 9.88 -13.80
C SER A 30 1.99 8.84 -12.79
N SER A 31 1.29 9.23 -11.73
CA SER A 31 0.66 8.25 -10.86
C SER A 31 -0.56 7.69 -11.58
N PRO A 32 -0.90 6.40 -11.38
CA PRO A 32 -2.17 5.90 -11.88
C PRO A 32 -3.33 6.70 -11.26
N PRO A 33 -4.42 6.92 -12.00
CA PRO A 33 -5.57 7.66 -11.48
C PRO A 33 -6.14 6.95 -10.25
N THR A 34 -6.41 7.74 -9.21
CA THR A 34 -7.02 7.26 -7.97
C THR A 34 -8.29 8.06 -7.69
N THR A 35 -9.18 7.45 -6.93
CA THR A 35 -10.31 8.10 -6.26
C THR A 35 -10.15 7.92 -4.76
N THR A 36 -11.19 8.18 -3.97
CA THR A 36 -11.17 7.98 -2.52
C THR A 36 -12.30 7.06 -2.04
N SER A 37 -12.02 6.30 -0.99
CA SER A 37 -13.01 5.52 -0.25
C SER A 37 -12.53 5.29 1.17
N LYS A 38 -13.45 5.00 2.09
CA LYS A 38 -13.12 4.46 3.41
C LYS A 38 -12.76 2.97 3.39
N HIS A 39 -13.15 2.30 2.31
CA HIS A 39 -13.10 0.86 2.18
C HIS A 39 -12.42 0.46 0.88
N PHE A 40 -11.64 -0.60 0.95
CA PHE A 40 -10.94 -1.14 -0.19
C PHE A 40 -10.76 -2.65 -0.07
N GLN A 41 -10.59 -3.29 -1.22
CA GLN A 41 -10.06 -4.65 -1.31
C GLN A 41 -8.59 -4.55 -1.69
N LEU A 42 -7.79 -5.54 -1.32
CA LEU A 42 -6.40 -5.63 -1.76
C LEU A 42 -6.32 -6.59 -2.93
N VAL A 43 -5.86 -6.08 -4.07
CA VAL A 43 -5.74 -6.81 -5.34
C VAL A 43 -4.27 -7.01 -5.68
N ALA A 44 -3.88 -8.24 -5.95
CA ALA A 44 -2.52 -8.61 -6.28
C ALA A 44 -2.17 -8.20 -7.72
N ASN A 45 -1.05 -7.50 -7.86
CA ASN A 45 -0.36 -7.30 -9.12
C ASN A 45 1.00 -7.99 -9.05
N VAL A 46 1.25 -8.92 -9.98
CA VAL A 46 2.50 -9.69 -10.02
C VAL A 46 3.60 -8.81 -10.59
N THR A 47 4.64 -8.54 -9.80
CA THR A 47 5.77 -7.68 -10.20
C THR A 47 6.99 -8.50 -10.66
N SER A 48 7.06 -9.77 -10.28
CA SER A 48 8.10 -10.72 -10.68
C SER A 48 7.65 -12.15 -10.40
N GLY A 49 8.10 -13.12 -11.21
CA GLY A 49 7.72 -14.53 -11.11
C GLY A 49 6.67 -14.97 -12.14
N SER A 50 6.11 -16.17 -11.97
CA SER A 50 5.25 -16.83 -12.97
C SER A 50 3.94 -17.37 -12.42
N LEU A 51 3.62 -17.14 -11.14
CA LEU A 51 2.35 -17.59 -10.58
C LEU A 51 1.17 -16.86 -11.27
N PRO A 52 0.12 -17.57 -11.70
CA PRO A 52 -1.01 -16.98 -12.41
C PRO A 52 -2.01 -16.35 -11.43
N ILE A 53 -1.53 -15.41 -10.61
CA ILE A 53 -2.27 -14.77 -9.51
C ILE A 53 -2.50 -13.28 -9.74
N GLN A 54 -2.31 -12.81 -10.98
CA GLN A 54 -2.63 -11.45 -11.37
C GLN A 54 -4.12 -11.17 -11.12
N ASN A 55 -4.40 -10.03 -10.48
CA ASN A 55 -5.74 -9.57 -10.10
C ASN A 55 -6.46 -10.47 -9.07
N PHE A 56 -5.74 -11.34 -8.37
CA PHE A 56 -6.30 -12.10 -7.25
C PHE A 56 -6.57 -11.15 -6.08
N VAL A 57 -7.61 -11.44 -5.30
CA VAL A 57 -7.98 -10.65 -4.12
C VAL A 57 -7.42 -11.28 -2.85
N LEU A 58 -7.08 -10.43 -1.88
CA LEU A 58 -6.65 -10.87 -0.57
C LEU A 58 -7.84 -11.38 0.27
N GLU A 59 -7.67 -12.57 0.83
CA GLU A 59 -8.65 -13.25 1.67
C GLU A 59 -7.99 -13.83 2.93
N SER A 60 -8.84 -14.26 3.87
CA SER A 60 -8.43 -14.99 5.06
C SER A 60 -8.57 -16.50 4.85
N TYR A 61 -7.53 -17.24 5.20
CA TYR A 61 -7.57 -18.69 5.36
C TYR A 61 -7.63 -19.01 6.86
N HIS A 62 -8.83 -19.27 7.36
CA HIS A 62 -9.07 -19.48 8.78
C HIS A 62 -8.37 -20.76 9.27
N THR A 63 -7.48 -20.63 10.25
CA THR A 63 -6.74 -21.76 10.85
C THR A 63 -7.19 -22.08 12.27
N GLY A 64 -7.94 -21.18 12.90
CA GLY A 64 -8.38 -21.30 14.29
C GLY A 64 -9.11 -20.04 14.74
N ALA A 65 -9.67 -20.06 15.95
CA ALA A 65 -10.46 -18.95 16.47
C ALA A 65 -9.65 -17.64 16.52
N GLY A 66 -10.04 -16.67 15.70
CA GLY A 66 -9.37 -15.37 15.60
C GLY A 66 -8.01 -15.43 14.93
N THR A 67 -7.67 -16.52 14.24
CA THR A 67 -6.39 -16.69 13.54
C THR A 67 -6.60 -17.13 12.10
N ALA A 68 -5.97 -16.43 11.16
CA ALA A 68 -6.00 -16.80 9.76
C ALA A 68 -4.69 -16.43 9.05
N TYR A 69 -4.27 -17.25 8.08
CA TYR A 69 -3.27 -16.83 7.11
C TYR A 69 -3.90 -15.87 6.10
N ALA A 70 -3.12 -14.91 5.62
CA ALA A 70 -3.50 -14.13 4.45
C ALA A 70 -3.22 -14.96 3.19
N VAL A 71 -4.22 -15.12 2.34
CA VAL A 71 -4.13 -15.89 1.08
C VAL A 71 -4.71 -15.10 -0.08
N LEU A 72 -4.30 -15.45 -1.29
CA LEU A 72 -4.82 -14.88 -2.52
C LEU A 72 -5.81 -15.85 -3.19
N ALA A 73 -6.96 -15.33 -3.58
CA ALA A 73 -8.01 -16.06 -4.29
C ALA A 73 -8.36 -15.38 -5.61
N ALA A 74 -8.77 -16.17 -6.60
CA ALA A 74 -9.20 -15.65 -7.88
C ALA A 74 -10.44 -14.76 -7.68
N ASN A 75 -10.39 -13.51 -8.15
CA ASN A 75 -11.47 -12.54 -8.02
C ASN A 75 -12.70 -12.96 -8.85
N THR A 76 -13.53 -13.81 -8.25
CA THR A 76 -14.68 -14.50 -8.85
C THR A 76 -15.88 -14.37 -7.91
N SER A 77 -17.08 -14.70 -8.36
CA SER A 77 -18.28 -14.66 -7.49
C SER A 77 -18.23 -15.64 -6.31
N THR A 78 -17.30 -16.60 -6.32
CA THR A 78 -17.02 -17.52 -5.20
C THR A 78 -15.95 -17.02 -4.25
N ALA A 79 -15.20 -15.98 -4.64
CA ALA A 79 -14.28 -15.29 -3.74
C ALA A 79 -15.08 -14.58 -2.65
N ASN A 80 -14.56 -14.58 -1.43
CA ASN A 80 -15.02 -13.76 -0.34
C ASN A 80 -13.96 -12.69 -0.05
N PRO A 81 -13.78 -11.70 -0.94
CA PRO A 81 -12.75 -10.70 -0.79
C PRO A 81 -12.92 -9.97 0.54
N ARG A 82 -11.82 -9.86 1.28
CA ARG A 82 -11.82 -9.07 2.51
C ARG A 82 -11.96 -7.59 2.16
N ILE A 83 -12.89 -6.92 2.82
CA ILE A 83 -12.99 -5.46 2.80
C ILE A 83 -12.14 -4.93 3.95
N PHE A 84 -11.16 -4.12 3.59
CA PHE A 84 -10.23 -3.47 4.52
C PHE A 84 -10.56 -1.98 4.68
N TYR A 85 -10.11 -1.44 5.80
CA TYR A 85 -10.09 -0.01 6.09
C TYR A 85 -8.84 0.34 6.92
N ILE A 86 -8.46 1.61 6.90
CA ILE A 86 -7.36 2.12 7.71
C ILE A 86 -7.92 2.80 8.96
N ASN A 87 -7.54 2.30 10.13
CA ASN A 87 -7.91 2.89 11.41
C ASN A 87 -6.70 3.59 12.06
N GLY A 88 -6.92 4.83 12.50
CA GLY A 88 -5.91 5.71 13.07
C GLY A 88 -6.23 7.17 12.76
N THR A 89 -5.55 8.11 13.41
CA THR A 89 -5.61 9.53 13.07
C THR A 89 -4.86 9.81 11.76
N ALA A 90 -5.09 10.98 11.17
CA ALA A 90 -4.33 11.45 10.00
C ALA A 90 -2.81 11.51 10.29
N SER A 91 -2.43 11.85 11.54
CA SER A 91 -1.03 11.86 11.97
C SER A 91 -0.47 10.44 12.06
N GLU A 92 -1.20 9.51 12.67
CA GLU A 92 -0.77 8.11 12.75
C GLU A 92 -0.63 7.50 11.36
N THR A 93 -1.60 7.72 10.48
CA THR A 93 -1.52 7.25 9.08
C THR A 93 -0.28 7.81 8.38
N ARG A 94 -0.04 9.12 8.50
CA ARG A 94 1.12 9.78 7.91
C ARG A 94 2.46 9.24 8.40
N PHE A 95 2.55 8.80 9.65
CA PHE A 95 3.77 8.25 10.25
C PHE A 95 3.79 6.71 10.27
N GLY A 96 2.87 6.05 9.56
CA GLY A 96 2.78 4.59 9.49
C GLY A 96 2.39 3.92 10.80
N LEU A 97 1.74 4.62 11.72
CA LEU A 97 1.25 4.10 13.00
C LEU A 97 -0.22 3.65 12.96
N SER A 98 -0.90 3.86 11.83
CA SER A 98 -2.25 3.33 11.61
C SER A 98 -2.23 1.81 11.39
N SER A 99 -3.38 1.17 11.56
CA SER A 99 -3.55 -0.26 11.30
C SER A 99 -4.48 -0.52 10.11
N THR A 100 -4.15 -1.53 9.31
CA THR A 100 -5.02 -2.05 8.26
C THR A 100 -5.89 -3.16 8.82
N LEU A 101 -7.20 -2.92 8.87
CA LEU A 101 -8.15 -3.78 9.55
C LEU A 101 -9.25 -4.25 8.59
N SER A 102 -9.92 -5.34 8.95
CA SER A 102 -11.12 -5.87 8.32
C SER A 102 -12.08 -6.36 9.41
N ASP A 103 -13.37 -6.04 9.27
CA ASP A 103 -14.41 -6.55 10.17
C ASP A 103 -15.20 -7.71 9.52
N ALA A 104 -14.62 -8.39 8.54
CA ALA A 104 -15.22 -9.57 7.94
C ALA A 104 -14.73 -10.82 8.69
N GLY A 105 -15.63 -11.70 9.10
CA GLY A 105 -15.36 -12.86 9.97
C GLY A 105 -16.65 -13.22 10.71
N SER A 106 -17.03 -14.50 10.80
CA SER A 106 -18.41 -14.93 11.00
C SER A 106 -19.16 -14.29 12.19
N GLY A 107 -20.20 -13.50 11.89
CA GLY A 107 -21.29 -13.14 12.81
C GLY A 107 -21.58 -11.64 12.91
N ASN A 108 -22.82 -11.29 13.30
CA ASN A 108 -23.32 -9.91 13.52
C ASN A 108 -22.58 -9.11 14.63
N TYR A 109 -21.45 -9.62 15.12
CA TYR A 109 -20.58 -9.03 16.14
C TYR A 109 -19.11 -9.22 15.72
N SER A 110 -18.77 -8.72 14.53
CA SER A 110 -17.41 -8.77 14.03
C SER A 110 -16.48 -7.95 14.93
N PHE A 111 -15.45 -8.61 15.45
CA PHE A 111 -14.29 -7.95 16.04
C PHE A 111 -13.33 -7.56 14.91
N PRO A 112 -12.50 -6.52 15.09
CA PRO A 112 -11.50 -6.17 14.11
C PRO A 112 -10.48 -7.29 13.95
N GLU A 113 -10.27 -7.70 12.71
CA GLU A 113 -9.15 -8.52 12.30
C GLU A 113 -8.13 -7.64 11.59
N ALA A 114 -6.87 -7.74 11.98
CA ALA A 114 -5.81 -6.93 11.45
C ALA A 114 -4.87 -7.70 10.54
N LEU A 115 -4.36 -7.01 9.53
CA LEU A 115 -3.22 -7.49 8.77
C LEU A 115 -1.95 -7.39 9.62
N GLU A 116 -1.29 -8.53 9.80
CA GLU A 116 -0.12 -8.69 10.66
C GLU A 116 0.96 -9.48 9.94
N ILE A 117 2.23 -9.17 10.23
CA ILE A 117 3.41 -9.82 9.70
C ILE A 117 4.14 -10.46 10.87
N ASN A 118 4.26 -11.79 10.86
CA ASN A 118 4.91 -12.53 11.94
C ASN A 118 5.91 -13.58 11.42
N PRO A 119 7.18 -13.56 11.91
CA PRO A 119 7.76 -12.46 12.71
C PRO A 119 7.88 -11.17 11.88
N ILE A 120 7.92 -10.02 12.55
CA ILE A 120 8.03 -8.71 11.86
C ILE A 120 9.31 -8.60 11.04
N ASP A 121 10.41 -9.21 11.52
CA ASP A 121 11.67 -9.31 10.81
C ASP A 121 11.90 -10.76 10.36
N PRO A 122 11.93 -11.04 9.04
CA PRO A 122 12.22 -12.37 8.51
C PRO A 122 13.52 -12.97 9.03
N ALA A 123 14.53 -12.15 9.37
CA ALA A 123 15.81 -12.63 9.92
C ALA A 123 15.67 -13.25 11.31
N THR A 124 14.59 -12.96 12.02
CA THR A 124 14.26 -13.58 13.32
C THR A 124 13.44 -14.87 13.18
N SER A 125 13.03 -15.22 11.96
CA SER A 125 12.30 -16.45 11.68
C SER A 125 13.23 -17.65 11.56
N THR A 126 12.84 -18.78 12.11
CA THR A 126 13.56 -20.05 11.93
C THR A 126 13.54 -20.56 10.49
N SER A 127 12.58 -20.11 9.68
CA SER A 127 12.47 -20.43 8.25
C SER A 127 12.99 -19.31 7.34
N ASN A 128 13.59 -18.24 7.89
CA ASN A 128 13.94 -17.02 7.17
C ASN A 128 12.77 -16.42 6.37
N ALA A 129 11.54 -16.61 6.84
CA ALA A 129 10.33 -16.12 6.19
C ALA A 129 9.35 -15.55 7.22
N SER A 130 8.66 -14.48 6.81
CA SER A 130 7.59 -13.87 7.59
C SER A 130 6.26 -14.15 6.90
N SER A 131 5.35 -14.81 7.61
CA SER A 131 4.00 -15.05 7.09
C SER A 131 3.12 -13.84 7.35
N VAL A 132 2.19 -13.57 6.44
CA VAL A 132 1.17 -12.56 6.64
C VAL A 132 -0.09 -13.22 7.18
N TYR A 133 -0.70 -12.58 8.16
CA TYR A 133 -1.87 -13.06 8.87
C TYR A 133 -2.99 -12.02 8.82
N ILE A 134 -4.22 -12.50 9.02
CA ILE A 134 -5.41 -11.68 9.26
C ILE A 134 -6.00 -12.20 10.58
N ASN A 135 -5.58 -11.61 11.70
CA ASN A 135 -5.92 -12.13 13.04
C ASN A 135 -6.77 -11.13 13.82
N ALA A 136 -7.55 -11.61 14.77
CA ALA A 136 -8.28 -10.76 15.70
C ALA A 136 -7.30 -9.89 16.52
N GLY A 137 -7.43 -8.56 16.44
CA GLY A 137 -6.48 -7.68 17.12
C GLY A 137 -6.57 -6.21 16.77
N ALA A 138 -5.77 -5.41 17.47
CA ALA A 138 -5.66 -3.97 17.23
C ALA A 138 -4.84 -3.63 15.97
N GLY A 139 -4.09 -4.61 15.45
CA GLY A 139 -3.21 -4.48 14.31
C GLY A 139 -1.79 -4.10 14.62
N GLN A 140 -1.01 -4.01 13.56
CA GLN A 140 0.44 -3.87 13.60
C GLN A 140 0.85 -2.53 12.98
N PRO A 141 1.59 -1.68 13.72
CA PRO A 141 2.18 -0.49 13.14
C PRO A 141 3.06 -0.82 11.93
N TYR A 142 3.10 0.11 11.00
CA TYR A 142 3.87 0.04 9.75
C TYR A 142 3.35 -0.98 8.73
N VAL A 143 2.18 -1.57 8.96
CA VAL A 143 1.45 -2.37 7.96
C VAL A 143 0.26 -1.57 7.45
N GLY A 144 0.48 -0.87 6.34
CA GLY A 144 -0.42 0.19 5.85
C GLY A 144 -0.32 0.42 4.36
N LEU A 145 -1.04 1.42 3.87
CA LEU A 145 -0.94 1.87 2.47
C LEU A 145 0.15 2.92 2.34
N THR A 146 0.91 2.87 1.25
CA THR A 146 1.87 3.91 0.92
C THR A 146 1.14 5.23 0.71
N THR A 147 1.75 6.31 1.17
CA THR A 147 1.21 7.67 1.02
C THR A 147 2.12 8.52 0.14
N PHE A 148 1.63 9.67 -0.31
CA PHE A 148 2.46 10.67 -0.98
C PHE A 148 3.76 10.91 -0.17
N PRO A 149 4.95 10.91 -0.82
CA PRO A 149 5.19 11.08 -2.25
C PRO A 149 5.32 9.78 -3.07
N ALA A 150 4.94 8.61 -2.55
CA ALA A 150 4.97 7.38 -3.34
C ALA A 150 4.05 7.49 -4.57
N PRO A 151 4.52 7.17 -5.79
CA PRO A 151 3.74 7.32 -7.01
C PRO A 151 2.65 6.25 -7.16
N ILE A 152 2.84 5.09 -6.53
CA ILE A 152 1.91 3.96 -6.49
C ILE A 152 1.46 3.77 -5.04
N ILE A 153 0.13 3.67 -4.87
CA ILE A 153 -0.50 3.35 -3.61
C ILE A 153 -0.58 1.84 -3.51
N GLN A 154 0.06 1.27 -2.51
CA GLN A 154 0.09 -0.18 -2.30
C GLN A 154 0.22 -0.47 -0.81
N LEU A 155 -0.20 -1.67 -0.40
CA LEU A 155 0.13 -2.17 0.93
C LEU A 155 1.66 -2.28 1.06
N HIS A 156 2.19 -1.86 2.18
CA HIS A 156 3.57 -2.05 2.57
C HIS A 156 3.67 -2.69 3.94
N GLY A 157 4.81 -3.34 4.20
CA GLY A 157 5.19 -3.81 5.52
C GLY A 157 6.13 -2.86 6.26
N TYR A 158 6.78 -3.41 7.29
CA TYR A 158 7.68 -2.70 8.19
C TYR A 158 8.97 -2.24 7.51
N GLN A 159 9.18 -0.92 7.32
CA GLN A 159 10.25 -0.28 6.52
C GLN A 159 9.95 -0.14 5.01
N GLY A 160 8.68 -0.28 4.61
CA GLY A 160 8.25 0.07 3.25
C GLY A 160 8.50 -1.02 2.21
N GLU A 161 8.81 -2.24 2.62
CA GLU A 161 9.00 -3.37 1.72
C GLU A 161 7.69 -4.07 1.34
N THR A 162 7.82 -5.08 0.48
CA THR A 162 6.73 -5.66 -0.31
C THR A 162 6.43 -7.10 0.11
N PHE A 163 5.60 -7.78 -0.67
CA PHE A 163 5.08 -9.11 -0.40
C PHE A 163 5.42 -10.07 -1.54
N TYR A 164 5.37 -11.36 -1.23
CA TYR A 164 5.41 -12.42 -2.23
C TYR A 164 4.38 -13.49 -1.89
N ALA A 165 3.94 -14.22 -2.90
CA ALA A 165 2.99 -15.31 -2.74
C ALA A 165 3.61 -16.62 -3.21
N CYS A 166 3.27 -17.70 -2.52
CA CYS A 166 3.69 -19.05 -2.87
C CYS A 166 2.48 -19.99 -2.90
N ASN A 167 2.47 -20.96 -3.80
CA ASN A 167 1.49 -22.04 -3.75
C ASN A 167 1.79 -22.95 -2.55
N ASN A 168 1.02 -22.84 -1.48
CA ASN A 168 1.18 -23.66 -0.28
C ASN A 168 0.18 -24.82 -0.29
N THR A 169 0.68 -26.02 -0.55
CA THR A 169 -0.10 -27.26 -0.59
C THR A 169 -0.23 -27.94 0.77
N LYS A 170 0.41 -27.40 1.81
CA LYS A 170 0.47 -27.99 3.16
C LYS A 170 -0.47 -27.32 4.16
N LEU A 171 -1.36 -26.44 3.69
CA LEU A 171 -2.34 -25.79 4.55
C LEU A 171 -3.44 -26.79 5.01
N PRO A 172 -3.97 -26.66 6.23
CA PRO A 172 -4.84 -27.68 6.86
C PRO A 172 -6.13 -28.06 6.10
N TYR A 173 -6.74 -27.12 5.39
CA TYR A 173 -8.03 -27.24 4.69
C TYR A 173 -7.91 -27.22 3.16
N GLY A 174 -6.70 -27.43 2.62
CA GLY A 174 -6.45 -27.45 1.18
C GLY A 174 -5.47 -26.37 0.73
N ALA A 175 -4.94 -26.54 -0.49
CA ALA A 175 -3.92 -25.68 -1.05
C ALA A 175 -4.45 -24.26 -1.31
N ALA A 176 -3.60 -23.26 -1.09
CA ALA A 176 -3.88 -21.87 -1.42
C ALA A 176 -2.59 -21.11 -1.75
N TYR A 177 -2.72 -19.96 -2.41
CA TYR A 177 -1.61 -19.04 -2.59
C TYR A 177 -1.42 -18.22 -1.31
N GLN A 178 -0.52 -18.66 -0.43
CA GLN A 178 -0.26 -17.97 0.83
C GLN A 178 0.63 -16.74 0.61
N LEU A 179 0.30 -15.67 1.31
CA LEU A 179 1.06 -14.42 1.30
C LEU A 179 2.15 -14.42 2.38
N TYR A 180 3.31 -13.89 2.00
CA TYR A 180 4.48 -13.71 2.84
C TYR A 180 5.05 -12.31 2.66
N TYR A 181 5.74 -11.82 3.67
CA TYR A 181 6.42 -10.52 3.65
C TYR A 181 7.88 -10.68 3.20
N ARG A 182 8.30 -9.81 2.27
CA ARG A 182 9.67 -9.74 1.75
C ARG A 182 10.40 -8.53 2.34
N GLY A 183 11.16 -8.75 3.41
CA GLY A 183 12.06 -7.72 3.95
C GLY A 183 13.18 -7.34 2.97
N TYR A 184 13.84 -6.21 3.21
CA TYR A 184 14.78 -5.55 2.28
C TYR A 184 15.89 -6.45 1.72
N SER A 185 16.42 -7.38 2.52
CA SER A 185 17.52 -8.28 2.12
C SER A 185 17.05 -9.68 1.70
N GLN A 186 15.74 -9.92 1.68
CA GLN A 186 15.19 -11.22 1.33
C GLN A 186 14.98 -11.34 -0.18
N LYS A 187 15.24 -12.54 -0.70
CA LYS A 187 14.87 -12.91 -2.06
C LYS A 187 13.61 -13.74 -2.03
N THR A 188 12.77 -13.55 -3.02
CA THR A 188 11.58 -14.39 -3.19
C THR A 188 12.00 -15.80 -3.55
N PRO A 189 11.51 -16.83 -2.81
CA PRO A 189 11.88 -18.21 -3.06
C PRO A 189 11.50 -18.68 -4.48
N GLU A 190 12.20 -19.70 -4.97
CA GLU A 190 11.88 -20.32 -6.25
C GLU A 190 10.45 -20.89 -6.24
N GLY A 191 9.71 -20.69 -7.33
CA GLY A 191 8.31 -21.10 -7.44
C GLY A 191 7.30 -20.14 -6.79
N CYS A 192 7.77 -19.05 -6.17
CA CYS A 192 6.93 -17.97 -5.66
C CYS A 192 6.93 -16.77 -6.62
N SER A 193 6.09 -15.77 -6.36
CA SER A 193 6.04 -14.54 -7.17
C SER A 193 5.92 -13.31 -6.28
N ASP A 194 6.67 -12.26 -6.62
CA ASP A 194 6.54 -10.96 -5.98
C ASP A 194 5.20 -10.35 -6.33
N VAL A 195 4.51 -9.79 -5.32
CA VAL A 195 3.20 -9.19 -5.48
C VAL A 195 3.14 -7.82 -4.82
N ALA A 196 2.72 -6.84 -5.59
CA ALA A 196 2.21 -5.59 -5.05
C ALA A 196 0.73 -5.78 -4.72
N LEU A 197 0.31 -5.40 -3.51
CA LEU A 197 -1.09 -5.45 -3.10
C LEU A 197 -1.69 -4.06 -3.21
N LEU A 198 -2.56 -3.87 -4.17
CA LEU A 198 -3.07 -2.57 -4.58
C LEU A 198 -4.48 -2.36 -4.02
N PRO A 199 -4.77 -1.22 -3.38
CA PRO A 199 -6.10 -0.95 -2.85
C PRO A 199 -7.06 -0.63 -3.99
N GLN A 200 -8.03 -1.50 -4.23
CA GLN A 200 -9.18 -1.23 -5.10
C GLN A 200 -10.34 -0.72 -4.25
N CYS A 201 -10.91 0.43 -4.60
CA CYS A 201 -12.01 1.02 -3.86
C CYS A 201 -13.21 0.05 -3.80
N SER A 202 -13.79 -0.07 -2.62
CA SER A 202 -15.00 -0.87 -2.40
C SER A 202 -16.05 0.00 -1.72
N GLN A 203 -17.31 -0.37 -1.92
CA GLN A 203 -18.42 0.07 -1.09
C GLN A 203 -18.74 -1.03 -0.07
N GLY A 204 -19.31 -0.65 1.07
CA GLY A 204 -19.74 -1.57 2.12
C GLY A 204 -19.34 -1.05 3.50
N ALA A 205 -20.28 -1.06 4.44
CA ALA A 205 -19.96 -0.81 5.85
C ALA A 205 -19.39 -2.09 6.46
N VAL A 206 -18.23 -2.03 7.10
CA VAL A 206 -17.60 -3.18 7.75
C VAL A 206 -17.67 -2.99 9.26
N GLY A 207 -18.56 -3.74 9.92
CA GLY A 207 -18.53 -3.95 11.38
C GLY A 207 -18.54 -2.70 12.27
N VAL A 208 -18.00 -2.88 13.48
CA VAL A 208 -18.25 -1.99 14.64
C VAL A 208 -17.27 -0.80 14.72
N VAL A 209 -16.15 -0.86 14.02
CA VAL A 209 -15.07 0.15 14.08
C VAL A 209 -14.89 0.95 12.79
N ASP A 210 -15.58 0.60 11.70
CA ASP A 210 -15.61 1.37 10.43
C ASP A 210 -15.99 2.85 10.62
N LYS A 211 -16.77 3.20 11.65
CA LYS A 211 -17.09 4.63 11.89
C LYS A 211 -15.84 5.53 12.05
N PHE A 212 -14.69 4.96 12.39
CA PHE A 212 -13.40 5.65 12.49
C PHE A 212 -12.45 5.41 11.30
N ALA A 213 -12.91 4.72 10.25
CA ALA A 213 -12.15 4.49 9.04
C ALA A 213 -11.78 5.82 8.36
N ASN A 214 -10.50 5.95 8.02
CA ASN A 214 -10.00 7.06 7.23
C ASN A 214 -10.47 6.95 5.78
N GLU A 215 -10.72 8.10 5.17
CA GLU A 215 -10.81 8.18 3.72
C GLU A 215 -9.39 8.08 3.14
N ILE A 216 -9.16 7.06 2.31
CA ILE A 216 -7.87 6.79 1.67
C ILE A 216 -8.00 6.90 0.17
N SER A 217 -6.88 7.12 -0.51
CA SER A 217 -6.80 7.04 -1.96
C SER A 217 -6.71 5.57 -2.41
N CYS A 218 -7.52 5.18 -3.38
CA CYS A 218 -7.58 3.82 -3.93
C CYS A 218 -7.90 3.86 -5.43
N TYR A 219 -7.69 2.73 -6.11
CA TYR A 219 -7.97 2.57 -7.54
C TYR A 219 -9.42 2.16 -7.77
N GLU A 220 -10.05 2.70 -8.81
CA GLU A 220 -11.41 2.31 -9.18
C GLU A 220 -11.47 0.86 -9.70
N ASP A 221 -10.51 0.51 -10.57
CA ASP A 221 -10.33 -0.83 -11.11
C ASP A 221 -8.85 -1.12 -11.29
N VAL A 222 -8.28 -2.00 -10.45
CA VAL A 222 -6.87 -2.39 -10.52
C VAL A 222 -6.59 -3.20 -11.79
N ALA A 223 -7.53 -4.03 -12.24
CA ALA A 223 -7.35 -4.88 -13.41
C ALA A 223 -7.37 -4.09 -14.72
N GLY A 224 -8.09 -2.96 -14.75
CA GLY A 224 -8.16 -2.05 -15.90
C GLY A 224 -6.93 -1.14 -16.07
N ILE A 225 -6.04 -1.07 -15.08
CA ILE A 225 -4.85 -0.22 -15.14
C ILE A 225 -3.72 -0.95 -15.89
N ASP A 226 -3.13 -0.25 -16.86
CA ASP A 226 -1.90 -0.70 -17.51
C ASP A 226 -0.68 -0.38 -16.63
N TRP A 227 -0.37 -1.31 -15.73
CA TRP A 227 0.73 -1.18 -14.76
C TRP A 227 2.12 -1.04 -15.39
N SER A 228 2.29 -1.43 -16.67
CA SER A 228 3.57 -1.29 -17.37
C SER A 228 3.99 0.17 -17.60
N LYS A 229 3.05 1.11 -17.50
CA LYS A 229 3.30 2.55 -17.61
C LYS A 229 3.87 3.17 -16.34
N TYR A 230 3.88 2.44 -15.23
CA TYR A 230 4.20 2.94 -13.90
C TYR A 230 5.38 2.15 -13.30
N SER A 231 6.26 2.83 -12.58
CA SER A 231 7.41 2.20 -11.91
C SER A 231 7.12 2.00 -10.42
N TYR A 232 7.34 0.77 -9.94
CA TYR A 232 7.29 0.37 -8.53
C TYR A 232 8.56 0.73 -7.78
#